data_AF-A0ABD6RUG4-F1
#
_entry.id   AF-A0ABD6RUG4-F1
#
_cell.length_a   1.000
_cell.length_b   1.000
_cell.length_c   1.000
_cell.angle_alpha   90.00
_cell.angle_beta   90.00
_cell.angle_gamma   90.00
#
_symmetry.space_group_name_H-M   'P 1'
#
loop_
_entity.id
_entity.type
_entity.pdbx_description
1 polymer ?
#
loop_
_entity_poly.entity_id
_entity_poly.type
_entity_poly.pdbx_seq_one_letter_code
_entity_poly.pdbx_strand_id
1 'polypeptide(L)'
;MKFWAIAYQFDEDSFYDFATNEDTYDLKESCFMPTKEMAETFIEDELSIQYVPVEIEVETLQKNGIWSYTRGRVERWDEDFE
;
A
#
# COMPACT_ATOMS: atom_id res chain seq x y z
N MET A 1 -8.37 -11.45 -3.54
CA MET A 1 -9.25 -10.37 -3.01
C MET A 1 -8.56 -9.05 -3.27
N LYS A 2 -9.29 -8.01 -3.69
CA LYS A 2 -8.67 -6.73 -4.08
C LYS A 2 -8.90 -5.67 -3.02
N PHE A 3 -7.83 -4.97 -2.67
CA PHE A 3 -7.78 -3.87 -1.71
C PHE A 3 -6.90 -2.74 -2.26
N TRP A 4 -6.87 -1.63 -1.53
CA TRP A 4 -5.97 -0.52 -1.79
C TRP A 4 -5.07 -0.31 -0.58
N ALA A 5 -3.82 0.08 -0.81
CA ALA A 5 -2.91 0.57 0.22
C ALA A 5 -2.37 1.95 -0.21
N ILE A 6 -1.75 2.67 0.72
CA ILE A 6 -1.03 3.91 0.42
C ILE A 6 0.46 3.59 0.47
N ALA A 7 1.16 3.80 -0.64
CA ALA A 7 2.58 3.57 -0.79
C ALA A 7 3.36 4.89 -0.67
N TYR A 8 4.47 4.87 0.08
CA TYR A 8 5.44 5.95 0.06
C TYR A 8 6.35 5.80 -1.16
N GLN A 9 6.24 6.69 -2.14
CA GLN A 9 6.84 6.44 -3.46
C GLN A 9 8.38 6.41 -3.48
N PHE A 10 9.06 6.88 -2.43
CA PHE A 10 10.52 6.99 -2.39
C PHE A 10 11.22 5.86 -1.61
N ASP A 11 10.45 4.93 -1.04
CA ASP A 11 10.97 3.77 -0.33
C ASP A 11 10.19 2.52 -0.76
N GLU A 12 10.90 1.57 -1.36
CA GLU A 12 10.29 0.40 -1.99
C GLU A 12 9.56 -0.47 -0.96
N ASP A 13 8.35 -0.92 -1.32
CA ASP A 13 7.47 -1.74 -0.47
C ASP A 13 7.19 -1.12 0.92
N SER A 14 7.25 0.22 1.01
CA SER A 14 6.88 0.99 2.21
C SER A 14 5.43 1.47 2.12
N PHE A 15 4.61 1.05 3.05
CA PHE A 15 3.16 1.30 3.08
C PHE A 15 2.74 2.01 4.36
N TYR A 16 1.72 2.86 4.27
CA TYR A 16 1.15 3.52 5.43
C TYR A 16 0.29 2.56 6.27
N ASP A 17 0.59 2.45 7.57
CA ASP A 17 -0.18 1.66 8.55
C ASP A 17 -1.13 2.56 9.34
N PHE A 18 -2.43 2.39 9.14
CA PHE A 18 -3.46 3.17 9.82
C PHE A 18 -3.55 2.89 11.33
N ALA A 19 -3.01 1.75 11.81
CA ALA A 19 -3.03 1.42 13.23
C ALA A 19 -1.96 2.18 14.01
N THR A 20 -0.78 2.39 13.42
CA THR A 20 0.35 3.10 14.06
C THR A 20 0.47 4.55 13.58
N ASN A 21 -0.14 4.90 12.45
CA ASN A 21 0.05 6.17 11.74
C ASN A 21 1.50 6.38 11.28
N GLU A 22 2.17 5.29 10.92
CA GLU A 22 3.57 5.28 10.48
C GLU A 22 3.73 4.38 9.23
N ASP A 23 4.83 4.55 8.51
CA ASP A 23 5.17 3.68 7.39
C ASP A 23 5.69 2.32 7.88
N THR A 24 5.37 1.26 7.13
CA THR A 24 5.76 -0.11 7.45
C THR A 24 6.08 -0.91 6.19
N TYR A 25 7.04 -1.83 6.31
CA TYR A 25 7.34 -2.83 5.28
C TYR A 25 6.50 -4.11 5.42
N ASP A 26 5.72 -4.22 6.49
CA ASP A 26 4.86 -5.38 6.76
C ASP A 26 3.42 -5.08 6.33
N LEU A 27 3.10 -5.42 5.09
CA LEU A 27 1.76 -5.23 4.53
C LEU A 27 0.76 -6.16 5.24
N LYS A 28 -0.11 -5.55 6.03
CA LYS A 28 -1.08 -6.24 6.89
C LYS A 28 -2.46 -5.60 6.80
N GLU A 29 -3.43 -6.15 7.53
CA GLU A 29 -4.84 -5.73 7.50
C GLU A 29 -5.04 -4.23 7.74
N SER A 30 -4.24 -3.65 8.64
CA SER A 30 -4.31 -2.23 8.97
C SER A 30 -3.71 -1.30 7.93
N CYS A 31 -3.16 -1.83 6.82
CA CYS A 31 -2.72 -1.03 5.67
C CYS A 31 -3.79 -0.96 4.57
N PHE A 32 -4.89 -1.73 4.69
CA PHE A 32 -5.87 -1.88 3.62
C PHE A 32 -7.04 -0.92 3.71
N MET A 33 -7.41 -0.43 2.54
CA MET A 33 -8.64 0.29 2.27
C MET A 33 -9.48 -0.41 1.23
N PRO A 34 -10.82 -0.20 1.26
CA PRO A 34 -11.74 -0.88 0.36
C PRO A 34 -11.72 -0.28 -1.06
N THR A 35 -11.40 0.99 -1.23
CA THR A 35 -11.49 1.68 -2.53
C THR A 35 -10.33 2.65 -2.76
N LYS A 36 -10.03 2.90 -4.05
CA LYS A 36 -9.05 3.91 -4.48
C LYS A 36 -9.42 5.31 -4.01
N GLU A 37 -10.69 5.68 -4.12
CA GLU A 37 -11.19 7.00 -3.77
C GLU A 37 -10.94 7.33 -2.29
N MET A 38 -11.10 6.35 -1.39
CA MET A 38 -10.76 6.53 0.01
C MET A 38 -9.26 6.75 0.21
N ALA A 39 -8.42 6.05 -0.55
CA ALA A 39 -6.99 6.22 -0.49
C ALA A 39 -6.55 7.60 -0.98
N GLU A 40 -7.09 8.05 -2.12
CA GLU A 40 -6.83 9.37 -2.69
C GLU A 40 -7.27 10.47 -1.73
N THR A 41 -8.48 10.37 -1.18
CA THR A 41 -9.00 11.34 -0.20
C THR A 41 -8.12 11.42 1.04
N PHE A 42 -7.70 10.27 1.60
CA PHE A 42 -6.83 10.25 2.77
C PHE A 42 -5.46 10.88 2.48
N ILE A 43 -4.89 10.62 1.28
CA ILE A 43 -3.61 11.22 0.89
C ILE A 43 -3.73 12.74 0.79
N GLU A 44 -4.83 13.24 0.22
CA GLU A 44 -5.08 14.68 0.07
C GLU A 44 -5.29 15.39 1.41
N ASP A 45 -5.99 14.73 2.35
CA ASP A 45 -6.35 15.33 3.64
C ASP A 45 -5.22 15.23 4.67
N GLU A 46 -4.55 14.08 4.77
CA GLU A 46 -3.69 13.75 5.92
C GLU A 46 -2.21 13.56 5.55
N LEU A 47 -1.89 13.30 4.27
CA LEU A 47 -0.53 13.01 3.83
C LEU A 47 -0.02 14.07 2.85
N SER A 48 1.00 13.71 2.07
CA SER A 48 1.62 14.58 1.10
C SER A 48 1.62 13.95 -0.28
N ILE A 49 1.94 14.75 -1.30
CA ILE A 49 2.13 14.30 -2.70
C ILE A 49 3.21 13.20 -2.87
N GLN A 50 3.92 12.85 -1.80
CA GLN A 50 4.90 11.77 -1.78
C GLN A 50 4.24 10.38 -1.66
N TYR A 51 2.94 10.32 -1.37
CA TYR A 51 2.20 9.08 -1.25
C TYR A 51 1.31 8.84 -2.46
N VAL A 52 1.14 7.57 -2.83
CA VAL A 52 0.29 7.17 -3.96
C VAL A 52 -0.58 5.96 -3.59
N PRO A 53 -1.81 5.88 -4.11
CA PRO A 53 -2.65 4.70 -3.93
C PRO A 53 -2.13 3.54 -4.78
N VAL A 54 -2.03 2.34 -4.20
CA VAL A 54 -1.60 1.12 -4.88
C VAL A 54 -2.64 0.01 -4.70
N GLU A 55 -3.03 -0.65 -5.79
CA GLU A 55 -3.93 -1.81 -5.74
C GLU A 55 -3.15 -3.01 -5.17
N ILE A 56 -3.75 -3.72 -4.22
CA ILE A 56 -3.22 -4.95 -3.64
C ILE A 56 -4.19 -6.08 -3.95
N GLU A 57 -3.70 -7.12 -4.60
CA GLU A 57 -4.43 -8.36 -4.83
C GLU A 57 -3.90 -9.46 -3.91
N VAL A 58 -4.64 -9.73 -2.84
CA VAL A 58 -4.35 -10.79 -1.87
C VAL A 58 -4.76 -12.13 -2.47
N GLU A 59 -3.79 -13.02 -2.66
CA GLU A 59 -3.97 -14.34 -3.28
C GLU A 59 -4.26 -15.42 -2.23
N THR A 60 -3.50 -15.45 -1.13
CA THR A 60 -3.68 -16.45 -0.06
C THR A 60 -3.52 -15.81 1.32
N LEU A 61 -4.49 -16.08 2.20
CA LEU A 61 -4.39 -15.82 3.63
C LEU A 61 -4.03 -17.12 4.34
N GLN A 62 -2.77 -17.28 4.75
CA GLN A 62 -2.37 -18.46 5.52
C GLN A 62 -2.60 -18.23 7.02
N LYS A 63 -3.00 -19.31 7.75
CA LYS A 63 -3.28 -19.26 9.20
C LYS A 63 -2.10 -18.83 10.08
N ASN A 64 -0.90 -18.80 9.54
CA ASN A 64 0.33 -18.34 10.20
C ASN A 64 0.59 -16.83 10.02
N GLY A 65 -0.35 -16.08 9.42
CA GLY A 65 -0.22 -14.64 9.21
C GLY A 65 0.60 -14.26 7.98
N ILE A 66 0.99 -15.21 7.13
CA ILE A 66 1.69 -14.92 5.87
C ILE A 66 0.65 -14.61 4.79
N TRP A 67 0.73 -13.40 4.25
CA TRP A 67 -0.06 -12.93 3.12
C TRP A 67 0.75 -13.14 1.85
N SER A 68 0.22 -13.89 0.88
CA SER A 68 0.72 -13.77 -0.48
C SER A 68 -0.13 -12.75 -1.21
N TYR A 69 0.50 -11.71 -1.73
CA TYR A 69 -0.16 -10.67 -2.48
C TYR A 69 0.66 -10.30 -3.70
N THR A 70 -0.03 -9.76 -4.70
CA THR A 70 0.59 -8.96 -5.75
C THR A 70 0.17 -7.50 -5.56
N ARG A 71 1.02 -6.58 -6.00
CA ARG A 71 0.73 -5.15 -5.98
C ARG A 71 0.67 -4.58 -7.39
N GLY A 72 -0.09 -3.51 -7.55
CA GLY A 72 -0.03 -2.66 -8.72
C GLY A 72 1.32 -1.94 -8.85
N ARG A 73 1.47 -1.24 -9.97
CA ARG A 73 2.67 -0.46 -10.27
C ARG A 73 2.76 0.78 -9.39
N VAL A 74 3.94 1.05 -8.86
CA VAL A 74 4.35 2.34 -8.28
C VAL A 74 5.49 2.86 -9.13
N GLU A 75 5.30 3.99 -9.82
CA GLU A 75 6.23 4.43 -10.87
C GLU A 75 7.69 4.46 -10.41
N ARG A 76 7.97 4.99 -9.22
CA ARG A 76 9.34 5.08 -8.68
C ARG A 76 9.94 3.77 -8.19
N TRP A 77 9.12 2.82 -7.78
CA TRP A 77 9.62 1.50 -7.36
C TRP A 77 9.92 0.65 -8.58
N ASP A 78 9.06 0.75 -9.59
CA ASP A 78 9.11 -0.01 -10.84
C ASP A 78 9.71 0.83 -11.99
N GLU A 79 10.57 1.80 -11.64
CA GLU A 79 11.43 2.51 -12.59
C GLU A 79 12.56 1.54 -12.95
N ASP A 80 12.49 0.94 -14.14
CA ASP A 80 13.60 0.13 -14.67
C ASP A 80 14.85 1.02 -14.75
N PHE A 81 15.86 0.72 -13.92
CA PHE A 81 17.20 1.28 -14.10
C PHE A 81 17.78 0.67 -15.39
N GLU A 82 17.60 1.35 -16.53
CA GLU A 82 18.33 1.07 -17.78
C GLU A 82 19.85 1.28 -17.63
#